data_AF-A0A7R9Q043-F1
#
_entry.id   AF-A0A7R9Q043-F1
#
_cell.length_a   1.000
_cell.length_b   1.000
_cell.length_c   1.000
_cell.angle_alpha   90.00
_cell.angle_beta   90.00
_cell.angle_gamma   90.00
#
_symmetry.space_group_name_H-M   'P 1'
#
loop_
_entity.id
_entity.type
_entity.pdbx_description
1 polymer ?
#
loop_
_entity_poly.entity_id
_entity_poly.type
_entity_poly.pdbx_seq_one_letter_code
_entity_poly.pdbx_strand_id
1 'polypeptide(L)'
;MKGKINPRRYRSAYLASSSGEECRYEKEAWEECDSSGQQRRVLRLKASRSVTTNCEPQKFITRQCKKSQSNQLNCRYSKGVWSDCVNGSKHRIDTIKSISSTGCENSRNITKKCKEQCNYVKSDWSLCENGMKSKTLTLQSETSARTG
;
A
#
# COMPACT_ATOMS: atom_id res chain seq x y z
N MET A 1 -37.34 -0.61 -11.68
CA MET A 1 -35.93 -0.34 -12.04
C MET A 1 -35.58 1.10 -11.65
N LYS A 2 -34.83 1.31 -10.56
CA LYS A 2 -34.24 2.62 -10.23
C LYS A 2 -32.83 2.40 -9.69
N GLY A 3 -31.85 2.92 -10.42
CA GLY A 3 -30.43 2.71 -10.20
C GLY A 3 -29.95 3.34 -8.89
N LYS A 4 -29.16 2.57 -8.13
CA LYS A 4 -28.49 3.05 -6.91
C LYS A 4 -27.25 3.84 -7.34
N ILE A 5 -27.32 5.16 -7.22
CA ILE A 5 -26.17 6.06 -7.32
C ILE A 5 -25.31 5.83 -6.07
N ASN A 6 -24.06 5.41 -6.26
CA ASN A 6 -23.06 5.22 -5.19
C ASN A 6 -22.41 6.58 -4.86
N PRO A 7 -22.59 7.17 -3.66
CA PRO A 7 -21.89 8.39 -3.29
C PRO A 7 -20.51 8.04 -2.72
N ARG A 8 -19.55 7.72 -3.60
CA ARG A 8 -18.13 7.68 -3.22
C ARG A 8 -17.37 8.82 -3.88
N ARG A 9 -17.42 9.99 -3.23
CA ARG A 9 -16.31 10.95 -3.05
C ARG A 9 -16.85 12.25 -2.45
N TYR A 10 -17.07 12.25 -1.15
CA TYR A 10 -16.94 13.47 -0.37
C TYR A 10 -15.70 13.30 0.50
N ARG A 11 -14.56 13.79 0.01
CA ARG A 11 -13.38 14.01 0.85
C ARG A 11 -13.67 15.32 1.58
N SER A 12 -14.28 15.16 2.76
CA SER A 12 -14.64 16.27 3.63
C SER A 12 -13.39 17.03 4.06
N ALA A 13 -13.59 18.34 4.14
CA ALA A 13 -12.70 19.40 4.53
C ALA A 13 -11.66 19.03 5.59
N TYR A 14 -10.38 19.17 5.24
CA TYR A 14 -9.43 19.72 6.21
C TYR A 14 -9.61 21.23 6.17
N LEU A 15 -10.08 21.72 7.32
CA LEU A 15 -10.37 23.10 7.63
C LEU A 15 -9.19 24.02 7.30
N ALA A 16 -9.59 25.21 6.84
CA ALA A 16 -8.77 26.34 6.49
C ALA A 16 -7.83 26.75 7.63
N SER A 17 -6.55 26.93 7.30
CA SER A 17 -5.70 27.82 8.07
C SER A 17 -5.88 29.22 7.48
N SER A 18 -6.49 30.10 8.26
CA SER A 18 -6.53 31.53 8.01
C SER A 18 -5.14 32.15 8.21
N SER A 19 -4.97 33.34 7.63
CA SER A 19 -3.88 34.33 7.82
C SER A 19 -2.60 34.11 7.02
N GLY A 20 -2.31 35.07 6.16
CA GLY A 20 -1.06 35.19 5.41
C GLY A 20 -1.32 35.55 3.96
N GLU A 21 -0.65 36.60 3.49
CA GLU A 21 -0.58 37.03 2.08
C GLU A 21 0.17 35.98 1.24
N GLU A 22 -0.37 34.77 1.16
CA GLU A 22 0.27 33.67 0.46
C GLU A 22 -0.18 33.66 -1.01
N CYS A 23 0.82 33.74 -1.91
CA CYS A 23 0.64 33.64 -3.34
C CYS A 23 -0.26 32.43 -3.70
N ARG A 24 -1.44 32.69 -4.29
CA ARG A 24 -2.42 31.65 -4.64
C ARG A 24 -2.15 31.10 -6.03
N TYR A 25 -1.90 29.80 -6.14
CA TYR A 25 -1.62 29.15 -7.43
C TYR A 25 -2.73 28.17 -7.84
N GLU A 26 -3.02 28.14 -9.14
CA GLU A 26 -3.76 27.09 -9.83
C GLU A 26 -2.85 25.89 -10.07
N LYS A 27 -3.40 24.68 -9.86
CA LYS A 27 -2.66 23.42 -9.95
C LYS A 27 -2.99 22.77 -11.28
N GLU A 28 -2.02 22.65 -12.17
CA GLU A 28 -2.20 21.89 -13.40
C GLU A 28 -2.22 20.37 -13.13
N ALA A 29 -2.52 19.62 -14.17
CA ALA A 29 -2.42 18.16 -14.15
C ALA A 29 -0.97 17.73 -13.84
N TRP A 30 -0.84 16.54 -13.23
CA TRP A 30 0.48 15.93 -13.10
C TRP A 30 0.93 15.42 -14.45
N GLU A 31 2.18 15.69 -14.81
CA GLU A 31 2.84 15.07 -15.96
C GLU A 31 2.98 13.56 -15.75
N GLU A 32 3.41 12.84 -16.78
CA GLU A 32 3.78 11.44 -16.66
C GLU A 32 5.02 11.25 -15.78
N CYS A 33 5.22 10.04 -15.27
CA CYS A 33 6.41 9.73 -14.48
C CYS A 33 7.66 9.72 -15.35
N ASP A 34 8.70 10.41 -14.90
CA ASP A 34 10.02 10.33 -15.51
C ASP A 34 10.70 8.98 -15.20
N SER A 35 11.85 8.74 -15.84
CA SER A 35 12.66 7.53 -15.64
C SER A 35 13.21 7.39 -14.22
N SER A 36 13.27 8.48 -13.46
CA SER A 36 13.67 8.51 -12.04
C SER A 36 12.50 8.24 -11.09
N GLY A 37 11.29 8.03 -11.61
CA GLY A 37 10.08 7.79 -10.84
C GLY A 37 9.50 9.03 -10.18
N GLN A 38 9.80 10.22 -10.68
CA GLN A 38 9.22 11.48 -10.22
C GLN A 38 8.20 12.03 -11.23
N GLN A 39 7.20 12.72 -10.71
CA GLN A 39 6.21 13.47 -11.49
C GLN A 39 6.30 14.94 -11.15
N ARG A 40 6.27 15.78 -12.18
CA ARG A 40 6.23 17.24 -12.05
C ARG A 40 4.85 17.77 -12.42
N ARG A 41 4.47 18.91 -11.85
CA ARG A 41 3.38 19.73 -12.36
C ARG A 41 3.67 21.21 -12.20
N VAL A 42 2.97 22.00 -12.99
CA VAL A 42 3.03 23.46 -12.94
C VAL A 42 1.98 24.00 -11.97
N LEU A 43 2.39 24.99 -11.19
CA LEU A 43 1.53 25.82 -10.37
C LEU A 43 1.55 27.23 -10.95
N ARG A 44 0.42 27.71 -11.48
CA ARG A 44 0.31 29.03 -12.14
C ARG A 44 -0.35 30.04 -11.23
N LEU A 45 0.24 31.23 -11.07
CA LEU A 45 -0.29 32.25 -10.16
C LEU A 45 -1.70 32.68 -10.59
N LYS A 46 -2.66 32.66 -9.67
CA LYS A 46 -4.02 33.16 -9.92
C LYS A 46 -4.01 34.67 -9.85
N ALA A 47 -4.58 35.33 -10.86
CA ALA A 47 -4.69 36.79 -10.94
C ALA A 47 -5.63 37.43 -9.88
N SER A 48 -6.15 36.67 -8.91
CA SER A 48 -7.11 37.18 -7.93
C SER A 48 -6.41 37.85 -6.75
N ARG A 49 -6.32 39.18 -6.78
CA ARG A 49 -6.08 40.11 -5.65
C ARG A 49 -4.85 39.86 -4.75
N SER A 50 -3.92 38.97 -5.09
CA SER A 50 -2.62 38.89 -4.41
C SER A 50 -1.71 39.97 -4.99
N VAL A 51 -1.92 41.20 -4.53
CA VAL A 51 -1.06 42.37 -4.73
C VAL A 51 0.13 42.21 -3.79
N THR A 52 0.96 41.21 -4.04
CA THR A 52 2.27 41.10 -3.39
C THR A 52 3.28 40.97 -4.52
N THR A 53 4.07 42.02 -4.71
CA THR A 53 4.98 42.21 -5.86
C THR A 53 6.07 41.13 -6.00
N ASN A 54 6.13 40.18 -5.07
CA ASN A 54 7.19 39.16 -4.97
C ASN A 54 6.71 37.73 -5.25
N CYS A 55 5.52 37.52 -5.81
CA CYS A 55 5.06 36.19 -6.21
C CYS A 55 5.63 35.78 -7.57
N GLU A 56 6.26 34.61 -7.65
CA GLU A 56 6.65 34.03 -8.93
C GLU A 56 5.42 33.74 -9.80
N PRO A 57 5.46 34.01 -11.12
CA PRO A 57 4.31 33.79 -12.01
C PRO A 57 3.96 32.29 -12.15
N GLN A 58 4.95 31.43 -12.03
CA GLN A 58 4.80 29.98 -12.07
C GLN A 58 5.85 29.32 -11.17
N LYS A 59 5.48 28.21 -10.55
CA LYS A 59 6.41 27.34 -9.82
C LYS A 59 6.15 25.89 -10.14
N PHE A 60 7.15 25.06 -9.95
CA PHE A 60 7.04 23.62 -10.19
C PHE A 60 7.08 22.86 -8.89
N ILE A 61 6.25 21.84 -8.79
CA ILE A 61 6.33 20.90 -7.68
C ILE A 61 6.53 19.50 -8.22
N THR A 62 7.36 18.73 -7.53
CA THR A 62 7.62 17.34 -7.83
C THR A 62 7.00 16.45 -6.75
N ARG A 63 6.68 15.21 -7.12
CA ARG A 63 6.33 14.16 -6.18
C ARG A 63 6.92 12.84 -6.65
N GLN A 64 7.14 11.94 -5.70
CA GLN A 64 7.42 10.55 -6.04
C GLN A 64 6.17 9.92 -6.64
N CYS A 65 6.34 9.26 -7.77
CA CYS A 65 5.33 8.40 -8.32
C CYS A 65 5.07 7.25 -7.36
N LYS A 66 3.80 6.83 -7.27
CA LYS A 66 3.53 5.55 -6.63
C LYS A 66 4.34 4.49 -7.39
N LYS A 67 4.85 3.47 -6.70
CA LYS A 67 5.52 2.32 -7.35
C LYS A 67 4.67 1.70 -8.46
N SER A 68 3.37 1.98 -8.51
CA SER A 68 2.44 1.63 -9.59
C SER A 68 2.33 2.60 -10.77
N GLN A 69 3.09 3.67 -10.79
CA GLN A 69 3.04 4.70 -11.83
C GLN A 69 4.44 5.08 -12.34
N SER A 70 5.51 4.81 -11.57
CA SER A 70 6.90 5.16 -11.89
C SER A 70 7.59 4.29 -12.97
N ASN A 71 6.92 3.88 -14.05
CA ASN A 71 7.26 2.71 -14.92
C ASN A 71 6.71 1.36 -14.42
N GLN A 72 5.60 1.35 -13.71
CA GLN A 72 4.89 0.10 -13.50
C GLN A 72 3.92 -0.10 -14.66
N LEU A 73 4.43 -0.78 -15.69
CA LEU A 73 3.63 -1.76 -16.39
C LEU A 73 2.78 -2.44 -15.32
N ASN A 74 1.46 -2.21 -15.35
CA ASN A 74 0.53 -2.79 -14.40
C ASN A 74 0.38 -4.27 -14.77
N CYS A 75 1.47 -5.03 -14.65
CA CYS A 75 1.58 -6.43 -15.04
C CYS A 75 0.64 -7.21 -14.13
N ARG A 76 -0.48 -7.62 -14.70
CA ARG A 76 -1.49 -8.39 -13.98
C ARG A 76 -1.06 -9.85 -14.03
N TYR A 77 -0.70 -10.42 -12.88
CA TYR A 77 -0.36 -11.83 -12.79
C TYR A 77 -1.49 -12.68 -12.21
N SER A 78 -1.66 -13.88 -12.76
CA SER A 78 -2.36 -15.02 -12.19
C SER A 78 -1.48 -15.64 -11.13
N LYS A 79 -2.05 -15.86 -9.93
CA LYS A 79 -1.31 -16.45 -8.83
C LYS A 79 -1.27 -17.96 -9.02
N GLY A 80 -0.08 -18.54 -9.00
CA GLY A 80 0.07 -20.00 -8.96
C GLY A 80 -0.20 -20.58 -7.58
N VAL A 81 -0.08 -21.90 -7.49
CA VAL A 81 -0.21 -22.66 -6.25
C VAL A 81 1.06 -22.46 -5.41
N TRP A 82 0.92 -22.36 -4.09
CA TRP A 82 2.07 -22.38 -3.18
C TRP A 82 2.65 -23.78 -3.10
N SER A 83 3.98 -23.88 -3.21
CA SER A 83 4.71 -25.10 -2.88
C SER A 83 4.54 -25.48 -1.41
N ASP A 84 4.91 -26.70 -1.09
CA ASP A 84 5.14 -27.13 0.30
C ASP A 84 6.21 -26.26 0.95
N CYS A 85 6.17 -26.24 2.29
CA CYS A 85 7.18 -25.59 3.08
C CYS A 85 8.44 -26.45 3.12
N VAL A 86 9.53 -25.95 2.55
CA VAL A 86 10.85 -26.58 2.60
C VAL A 86 11.82 -25.59 3.22
N ASN A 87 12.55 -26.01 4.26
CA ASN A 87 13.50 -25.15 4.98
C ASN A 87 12.91 -23.81 5.44
N GLY A 88 11.67 -23.83 5.95
CA GLY A 88 10.98 -22.63 6.47
C GLY A 88 10.53 -21.64 5.40
N SER A 89 10.64 -21.98 4.11
CA SER A 89 10.20 -21.15 2.99
C SER A 89 9.30 -21.93 2.03
N LYS A 90 8.40 -21.20 1.38
CA LYS A 90 7.61 -21.72 0.26
C LYS A 90 7.62 -20.74 -0.89
N HIS A 91 7.48 -21.26 -2.09
CA HIS A 91 7.52 -20.50 -3.32
C HIS A 91 6.25 -20.69 -4.13
N ARG A 92 5.94 -19.76 -5.02
CA ARG A 92 4.94 -19.95 -6.06
C ARG A 92 5.34 -19.20 -7.32
N ILE A 93 4.85 -19.66 -8.46
CA ILE A 93 5.07 -19.02 -9.74
C ILE A 93 3.79 -18.28 -10.14
N ASP A 94 3.90 -16.97 -10.32
CA ASP A 94 2.82 -16.12 -10.80
C ASP A 94 3.01 -15.89 -12.33
N THR A 95 1.99 -16.11 -13.17
CA THR A 95 2.07 -15.98 -14.65
C THR A 95 1.27 -14.77 -15.15
N ILE A 96 1.69 -14.10 -16.22
CA ILE A 96 0.98 -12.91 -16.70
C ILE A 96 -0.41 -13.26 -17.28
N LYS A 97 -1.45 -12.49 -16.93
CA LYS A 97 -2.86 -12.74 -17.30
C LYS A 97 -3.22 -12.36 -18.73
N SER A 98 -2.53 -11.37 -19.26
CA SER A 98 -2.73 -10.84 -20.59
C SER A 98 -1.37 -10.50 -21.15
N ILE A 99 -1.21 -10.57 -22.48
CA ILE A 99 -0.08 -10.01 -23.22
C ILE A 99 -0.16 -8.47 -23.07
N SER A 100 0.03 -7.97 -21.85
CA SER A 100 -0.02 -6.57 -21.54
C SER A 100 1.41 -6.08 -21.51
N SER A 101 1.73 -5.34 -22.56
CA SER A 101 2.77 -4.32 -22.66
C SER A 101 4.22 -4.82 -22.51
N THR A 102 4.98 -4.56 -23.57
CA THR A 102 6.44 -4.66 -23.68
C THR A 102 7.12 -4.30 -22.35
N GLY A 103 7.84 -5.26 -21.75
CA GLY A 103 8.63 -5.07 -20.52
C GLY A 103 8.11 -5.79 -19.26
N CYS A 104 7.02 -6.54 -19.32
CA CYS A 104 6.63 -7.46 -18.24
C CYS A 104 7.33 -8.82 -18.38
N GLU A 105 7.76 -9.42 -17.27
CA GLU A 105 8.21 -10.81 -17.26
C GLU A 105 7.01 -11.76 -17.42
N ASN A 106 7.16 -12.82 -18.23
CA ASN A 106 6.06 -13.78 -18.47
C ASN A 106 5.62 -14.50 -17.19
N SER A 107 6.57 -14.74 -16.29
CA SER A 107 6.35 -15.39 -15.01
C SER A 107 7.30 -14.81 -13.96
N ARG A 108 6.87 -14.77 -12.70
CA ARG A 108 7.75 -14.37 -11.58
C ARG A 108 7.66 -15.37 -10.44
N ASN A 109 8.79 -15.61 -9.78
CA ASN A 109 8.85 -16.43 -8.58
C ASN A 109 8.66 -15.58 -7.32
N ILE A 110 7.71 -15.97 -6.47
CA ILE A 110 7.42 -15.30 -5.20
C ILE A 110 7.74 -16.25 -4.05
N THR A 111 8.70 -15.88 -3.22
CA THR A 111 9.07 -16.59 -2.00
C THR A 111 8.43 -15.96 -0.77
N LYS A 112 7.96 -16.79 0.15
CA LYS A 112 7.46 -16.36 1.46
C LYS A 112 7.91 -17.32 2.54
N LYS A 113 8.26 -16.78 3.72
CA LYS A 113 8.48 -17.60 4.91
C LYS A 113 7.21 -18.36 5.28
N CYS A 114 7.39 -19.61 5.68
CA CYS A 114 6.32 -20.39 6.27
C CYS A 114 5.90 -19.76 7.60
N LYS A 115 4.62 -19.93 7.94
CA LYS A 115 4.23 -19.70 9.33
C LYS A 115 4.58 -20.99 10.07
N GLU A 116 5.49 -20.91 11.03
CA GLU A 116 5.57 -21.95 12.05
C GLU A 116 4.19 -22.00 12.71
N GLN A 117 3.52 -23.15 12.61
CA GLN A 117 2.28 -23.36 13.33
C GLN A 117 2.67 -23.56 14.80
N CYS A 118 2.95 -22.46 15.50
CA CYS A 118 3.07 -22.49 16.94
C CYS A 118 1.66 -22.70 17.51
N ASN A 119 1.28 -23.97 17.63
CA ASN A 119 0.04 -24.36 18.30
C ASN A 119 0.30 -24.21 19.80
N TYR A 120 -0.43 -23.32 20.45
CA TYR A 120 -0.31 -23.11 21.89
C TYR A 120 -1.53 -23.70 22.58
N VAL A 121 -1.29 -24.59 23.54
CA VAL A 121 -2.33 -25.04 24.47
C VAL A 121 -2.49 -23.95 25.52
N LYS A 122 -3.73 -23.47 25.70
CA LYS A 122 -4.05 -22.46 26.72
C LYS A 122 -4.45 -23.17 28.00
N SER A 123 -3.81 -22.86 29.12
CA SER A 123 -4.28 -23.29 30.43
C SER A 123 -5.56 -22.54 30.84
N ASP A 124 -6.18 -23.00 31.91
CA ASP A 124 -7.20 -22.23 32.61
C ASP A 124 -6.63 -20.89 33.11
N TRP A 125 -7.53 -19.94 33.30
CA TRP A 125 -7.21 -18.64 33.88
C TRP A 125 -6.87 -18.78 35.36
N SER A 126 -5.88 -18.03 35.82
CA SER A 126 -5.61 -17.84 37.23
C SER A 126 -6.80 -17.19 37.95
N LEU A 127 -6.80 -17.28 39.27
CA LEU A 127 -7.65 -16.44 40.11
C LEU A 127 -7.30 -14.95 39.90
N CYS A 128 -8.27 -14.08 40.22
CA CYS A 128 -8.08 -12.65 40.11
C CYS A 128 -7.19 -12.18 41.27
N GLU A 129 -6.00 -11.67 40.96
CA GLU A 129 -5.09 -11.11 41.95
C GLU A 129 -4.72 -9.68 41.52
N ASN A 130 -4.96 -8.71 42.40
CA ASN A 130 -4.74 -7.28 42.14
C ASN A 130 -5.37 -6.77 40.82
N GLY A 131 -6.57 -7.27 40.48
CA GLY A 131 -7.28 -6.90 39.26
C GLY A 131 -6.73 -7.52 37.97
N MET A 132 -5.75 -8.43 38.06
CA MET A 132 -5.15 -9.12 36.91
C MET A 132 -5.44 -10.62 36.98
N LYS A 133 -5.66 -11.23 35.80
CA LYS A 133 -5.66 -12.68 35.61
C LYS A 133 -4.62 -13.03 34.57
N SER A 134 -3.85 -14.06 34.83
CA SER A 134 -2.87 -14.61 33.90
C SER A 134 -3.34 -15.99 33.42
N LYS A 135 -2.85 -16.41 32.26
CA LYS A 135 -2.92 -17.80 31.82
C LYS A 135 -1.66 -18.12 31.04
N THR A 136 -1.24 -19.36 31.11
CA THR A 136 -0.02 -19.82 30.47
C THR A 136 -0.34 -20.41 29.11
N LEU A 137 0.47 -20.07 28.11
CA LEU A 137 0.43 -20.62 26.76
C LEU A 137 1.63 -21.54 26.59
N THR A 138 1.38 -22.84 26.54
CA THR A 138 2.45 -23.83 26.32
C THR A 138 2.50 -24.21 24.85
N LEU A 139 3.69 -24.11 24.24
CA LEU A 139 3.89 -24.55 22.86
C LEU A 139 3.68 -26.07 22.79
N GLN A 140 2.75 -26.51 21.95
CA GLN A 140 2.54 -27.92 21.68
C GLN A 140 3.66 -28.39 20.75
N SER A 141 4.61 -29.15 21.29
CA SER A 141 5.52 -29.92 20.44
C SER A 141 4.71 -31.02 19.76
N GLU A 142 4.90 -31.20 18.45
CA GLU A 142 4.42 -32.38 17.75
C GLU A 142 5.05 -33.59 18.43
N THR A 143 4.24 -34.40 19.10
CA THR A 143 4.70 -35.69 19.61
C THR A 143 4.98 -36.55 18.39
N SER A 144 6.27 -36.86 18.17
CA SER A 144 6.71 -37.83 17.18
C SER A 144 5.79 -39.03 17.20
N ALA A 145 5.18 -39.33 16.05
CA ALA A 145 4.36 -40.51 15.85
C ALA A 145 5.11 -41.74 16.39
N ARG A 146 4.55 -42.35 17.43
CA ARG A 146 4.89 -43.73 17.81
C ARG A 146 4.52 -44.61 16.62
N THR A 147 5.54 -45.21 16.03
CA THR A 147 5.44 -46.44 15.27
C THR A 147 4.64 -47.47 16.07
N GLY A 148 3.59 -48.00 15.47
CA GLY A 148 2.93 -49.24 15.82
C GLY A 148 2.93 -50.13 14.59
#